data_AF-A0A2P4ERL8-F1
#
_entry.id   AF-A0A2P4ERL8-F1
#
_cell.length_a   1.000
_cell.length_b   1.000
_cell.length_c   1.000
_cell.angle_alpha   90.00
_cell.angle_beta   90.00
_cell.angle_gamma   90.00
#
_symmetry.space_group_name_H-M   'P 1'
#
loop_
_entity.id
_entity.type
_entity.pdbx_description
1 polymer ?
#
loop_
_entity_poly.entity_id
_entity_poly.type
_entity_poly.pdbx_seq_one_letter_code
_entity_poly.pdbx_strand_id
1 'polypeptide(L)'
;MRDQLLPASWAARMARVPEVAEGETVRWQPGEGSSSAELLVWVRRLQPYQRRWLATLLDASSAGAVTLVEAVERLQLDWRSQLNPLKTHREYAEQLATLAHLLGVPAAATSAYLENERRIFSAIDELLFGSLPLRLRAELASQHPTGQGFYVNWWYERLMARAGESNYDLAGAGVADWPDVPAAWVALGWLSGLRLAGQSESAGQ
;
A
#
# COMPACT_ATOMS: atom_id res chain seq x y z
N MET A 1 5.63 -28.46 4.21
CA MET A 1 4.45 -28.34 3.32
C MET A 1 3.37 -27.36 3.82
N ARG A 2 3.51 -26.69 4.98
CA ARG A 2 2.55 -25.66 5.45
C ARG A 2 2.92 -24.21 5.03
N ASP A 3 4.17 -23.95 4.69
CA ASP A 3 4.63 -22.60 4.31
C ASP A 3 4.17 -22.14 2.91
N GLN A 4 3.62 -23.02 2.08
CA GLN A 4 3.16 -22.69 0.73
C GLN A 4 1.78 -21.99 0.68
N LEU A 5 1.10 -21.87 1.83
CA LEU A 5 -0.24 -21.26 1.92
C LEU A 5 -0.25 -19.95 2.71
N LEU A 6 0.90 -19.54 3.27
CA LEU A 6 1.01 -18.29 4.00
C LEU A 6 1.47 -17.17 3.04
N PRO A 7 0.98 -15.93 3.23
CA PRO A 7 1.50 -14.78 2.49
C PRO A 7 3.02 -14.70 2.61
N ALA A 8 3.68 -14.25 1.54
CA ALA A 8 5.13 -14.08 1.55
C ALA A 8 5.58 -13.18 2.72
N SER A 9 6.67 -13.56 3.40
CA SER A 9 7.26 -12.75 4.46
C SER A 9 7.78 -11.41 3.91
N TRP A 10 7.94 -10.41 4.78
CA TRP A 10 8.50 -9.11 4.37
C TRP A 10 9.89 -9.24 3.73
N ALA A 11 10.76 -10.09 4.28
CA ALA A 11 12.07 -10.36 3.72
C ALA A 11 11.98 -10.93 2.29
N ALA A 12 11.09 -11.91 2.08
CA ALA A 12 10.88 -12.50 0.75
C ALA A 12 10.28 -11.49 -0.24
N ARG A 13 9.38 -10.60 0.21
CA ARG A 13 8.81 -9.53 -0.62
C ARG A 13 9.90 -8.54 -1.04
N MET A 14 10.72 -8.06 -0.11
CA MET A 14 11.76 -7.07 -0.43
C MET A 14 12.85 -7.65 -1.33
N ALA A 15 13.24 -8.92 -1.13
CA ALA A 15 14.20 -9.59 -2.01
C ALA A 15 13.70 -9.72 -3.46
N ARG A 16 12.38 -9.82 -3.67
CA ARG A 16 11.77 -9.94 -5.01
C ARG A 16 11.65 -8.61 -5.76
N VAL A 17 11.71 -7.47 -5.07
CA VAL A 17 11.53 -6.13 -5.69
C VAL A 17 12.39 -5.93 -6.96
N PRO A 18 13.72 -6.19 -6.95
CA PRO A 18 14.55 -6.01 -8.15
C PRO A 18 14.21 -6.99 -9.29
N GLU A 19 13.54 -8.11 -9.00
CA GLU A 19 13.22 -9.16 -9.97
C GLU A 19 11.89 -8.93 -10.70
N VAL A 20 11.06 -7.99 -10.22
CA VAL A 20 9.75 -7.73 -10.81
C VAL A 20 9.88 -7.07 -12.18
N ALA A 21 9.31 -7.69 -13.21
CA ALA A 21 9.24 -7.12 -14.55
C ALA A 21 8.28 -5.90 -14.61
N GLU A 22 8.58 -4.90 -15.44
CA GLU A 22 7.82 -3.64 -15.50
C GLU A 22 6.65 -3.61 -16.51
N GLY A 23 6.56 -4.64 -17.36
CA GLY A 23 5.55 -4.71 -18.41
C GLY A 23 4.15 -5.07 -17.91
N GLU A 24 3.15 -4.85 -18.76
CA GLU A 24 1.78 -5.33 -18.48
C GLU A 24 1.67 -6.82 -18.73
N THR A 25 1.04 -7.56 -17.80
CA THR A 25 0.75 -9.00 -17.98
C THR A 25 -0.74 -9.28 -18.13
N VAL A 26 -1.59 -8.26 -17.97
CA VAL A 26 -3.05 -8.38 -18.04
C VAL A 26 -3.62 -7.60 -19.23
N ARG A 27 -4.77 -8.05 -19.73
CA ARG A 27 -5.54 -7.36 -20.79
C ARG A 27 -6.73 -6.58 -20.25
N TRP A 28 -7.07 -6.76 -18.99
CA TRP A 28 -8.12 -6.01 -18.30
C TRP A 28 -7.81 -4.51 -18.29
N GLN A 29 -8.84 -3.67 -18.27
CA GLN A 29 -8.73 -2.22 -18.13
C GLN A 29 -9.83 -1.73 -17.18
N PRO A 30 -9.56 -0.71 -16.35
CA PRO A 30 -10.60 -0.09 -15.53
C PRO A 30 -11.62 0.62 -16.42
N GLY A 31 -12.88 0.60 -16.01
CA GLY A 31 -13.95 1.35 -16.70
C GLY A 31 -13.70 2.85 -16.64
N GLU A 32 -14.02 3.57 -17.73
CA GLU A 32 -13.88 5.03 -17.76
C GLU A 32 -14.70 5.71 -16.65
N GLY A 33 -14.14 6.73 -16.01
CA GLY A 33 -14.78 7.44 -14.90
C GLY A 33 -14.86 6.67 -13.58
N SER A 34 -14.32 5.44 -13.50
CA SER A 34 -14.26 4.69 -12.25
C SER A 34 -13.14 5.18 -11.32
N SER A 35 -13.28 4.87 -10.03
CA SER A 35 -12.24 5.11 -9.02
C SER A 35 -10.90 4.45 -9.39
N SER A 36 -10.94 3.29 -10.05
CA SER A 36 -9.76 2.57 -10.52
C SER A 36 -9.09 3.22 -11.74
N ALA A 37 -9.87 3.86 -12.62
CA ALA A 37 -9.31 4.65 -13.72
C ALA A 37 -8.57 5.89 -13.21
N GLU A 38 -9.09 6.53 -12.16
CA GLU A 38 -8.38 7.62 -11.49
C GLU A 38 -7.10 7.13 -10.79
N LEU A 39 -7.16 5.99 -10.10
CA LEU A 39 -5.97 5.36 -9.50
C LEU A 39 -4.90 5.07 -10.56
N LEU A 40 -5.29 4.56 -11.74
CA LEU A 40 -4.37 4.27 -12.84
C LEU A 40 -3.56 5.50 -13.28
N VAL A 41 -4.16 6.69 -13.27
CA VAL A 41 -3.45 7.95 -13.59
C VAL A 41 -2.30 8.19 -12.61
N TRP A 42 -2.53 7.93 -11.32
CA TRP A 42 -1.50 8.07 -10.28
C TRP A 42 -0.43 6.99 -10.40
N VAL A 43 -0.82 5.73 -10.56
CA VAL A 43 0.13 4.61 -10.69
C VAL A 43 1.07 4.80 -11.89
N ARG A 44 0.60 5.38 -12.99
CA ARG A 44 1.41 5.70 -14.18
C ARG A 44 2.49 6.76 -13.93
N ARG A 45 2.34 7.62 -12.91
CA ARG A 45 3.32 8.65 -12.54
C ARG A 45 4.44 8.12 -11.65
N LEU A 46 4.27 6.92 -11.11
CA LEU A 46 5.24 6.32 -10.20
C LEU A 46 6.52 5.93 -10.94
N GLN A 47 7.64 6.11 -10.24
CA GLN A 47 8.92 5.65 -10.74
C GLN A 47 8.93 4.11 -10.85
N PRO A 48 9.72 3.55 -11.79
CA PRO A 48 9.76 2.11 -12.01
C PRO A 48 9.97 1.27 -10.74
N TYR A 49 10.91 1.66 -9.89
CA TYR A 49 11.20 0.95 -8.65
C TYR A 49 10.03 0.97 -7.66
N GLN A 50 9.28 2.08 -7.60
CA GLN A 50 8.08 2.18 -6.75
C GLN A 50 6.98 1.25 -7.23
N ARG A 51 6.81 1.11 -8.55
CA ARG A 51 5.88 0.15 -9.14
C ARG A 51 6.28 -1.30 -8.85
N ARG A 52 7.58 -1.62 -8.91
CA ARG A 52 8.11 -2.94 -8.52
C ARG A 52 7.86 -3.24 -7.05
N TRP A 53 8.12 -2.28 -6.18
CA TRP A 53 7.79 -2.41 -4.77
C TRP A 53 6.29 -2.65 -4.56
N LEU A 54 5.43 -1.83 -5.16
CA LEU A 54 3.98 -2.00 -5.06
C LEU A 54 3.53 -3.39 -5.55
N ALA A 55 4.12 -3.89 -6.63
CA ALA A 55 3.85 -5.24 -7.13
C ALA A 55 4.15 -6.31 -6.07
N THR A 56 5.27 -6.19 -5.35
CA THR A 56 5.60 -7.14 -4.26
C THR A 56 4.67 -7.06 -3.07
N LEU A 57 4.09 -5.90 -2.78
CA LEU A 57 3.11 -5.75 -1.69
C LEU A 57 1.74 -6.30 -2.05
N LEU A 58 1.34 -6.15 -3.31
CA LEU A 58 0.07 -6.61 -3.85
C LEU A 58 0.10 -8.06 -4.35
N ASP A 59 1.26 -8.72 -4.28
CA ASP A 59 1.51 -10.03 -4.89
C ASP A 59 1.16 -10.08 -6.40
N ALA A 60 1.40 -8.95 -7.10
CA ALA A 60 1.15 -8.83 -8.53
C ALA A 60 2.21 -9.57 -9.37
N SER A 61 1.84 -10.00 -10.57
CA SER A 61 2.73 -10.69 -11.51
C SER A 61 3.77 -9.77 -12.16
N SER A 62 3.51 -8.47 -12.23
CA SER A 62 4.42 -7.48 -12.78
C SER A 62 4.12 -6.08 -12.21
N ALA A 63 5.02 -5.14 -12.50
CA ALA A 63 4.93 -3.72 -12.15
C ALA A 63 4.30 -2.85 -13.26
N GLY A 64 3.59 -3.49 -14.21
CA GLY A 64 2.74 -2.78 -15.16
C GLY A 64 1.65 -2.00 -14.42
N ALA A 65 1.39 -0.76 -14.83
CA ALA A 65 0.45 0.11 -14.11
C ALA A 65 -0.98 -0.46 -14.10
N VAL A 66 -1.42 -1.05 -15.22
CA VAL A 66 -2.73 -1.68 -15.32
C VAL A 66 -2.77 -2.97 -14.51
N THR A 67 -1.68 -3.75 -14.56
CA THR A 67 -1.51 -4.97 -13.76
C THR A 67 -1.59 -4.68 -12.25
N LEU A 68 -0.99 -3.58 -11.80
CA LEU A 68 -1.06 -3.15 -10.41
C LEU A 68 -2.48 -2.75 -9.98
N VAL A 69 -3.21 -2.02 -10.82
CA VAL A 69 -4.60 -1.65 -10.54
C VAL A 69 -5.49 -2.89 -10.51
N GLU A 70 -5.32 -3.84 -11.44
CA GLU A 70 -6.03 -5.12 -11.41
C GLU A 70 -5.75 -5.90 -10.13
N ALA A 71 -4.48 -5.94 -9.68
CA ALA A 71 -4.10 -6.57 -8.41
C ALA A 71 -4.79 -5.92 -7.20
N VAL A 72 -4.94 -4.59 -7.19
CA VAL A 72 -5.73 -3.88 -6.18
C VAL A 72 -7.20 -4.32 -6.22
N GLU A 73 -7.80 -4.42 -7.40
CA GLU A 73 -9.22 -4.80 -7.50
C GLU A 73 -9.49 -6.24 -7.06
N ARG A 74 -8.53 -7.13 -7.28
CA ARG A 74 -8.59 -8.55 -6.92
C ARG A 74 -8.17 -8.83 -5.49
N LEU A 75 -7.66 -7.81 -4.80
CA LEU A 75 -7.14 -7.92 -3.45
C LEU A 75 -8.21 -8.46 -2.49
N GLN A 76 -7.80 -9.38 -1.63
CA GLN A 76 -8.63 -9.93 -0.56
C GLN A 76 -8.14 -9.41 0.76
N LEU A 77 -8.68 -8.26 1.15
CA LEU A 77 -8.31 -7.57 2.39
C LEU A 77 -8.78 -8.31 3.63
N ASP A 78 -9.96 -8.93 3.56
CA ASP A 78 -10.48 -9.80 4.59
C ASP A 78 -10.31 -11.25 4.17
N TRP A 79 -9.34 -11.95 4.77
CA TRP A 79 -9.11 -13.36 4.51
C TRP A 79 -10.26 -14.26 5.00
N ARG A 80 -11.15 -13.75 5.87
CA ARG A 80 -12.35 -14.46 6.34
C ARG A 80 -13.56 -14.24 5.41
N SER A 81 -13.52 -13.23 4.56
CA SER A 81 -14.57 -13.01 3.58
C SER A 81 -14.54 -14.14 2.56
N GLN A 82 -15.66 -14.85 2.42
CA GLN A 82 -15.81 -15.85 1.38
C GLN A 82 -15.56 -15.20 0.01
N LEU A 83 -14.76 -15.88 -0.83
CA LEU A 83 -14.59 -15.50 -2.22
C LEU A 83 -15.99 -15.32 -2.84
N ASN A 84 -16.30 -14.12 -3.31
CA ASN A 84 -17.53 -13.91 -4.06
C ASN A 84 -17.32 -14.49 -5.47
N PRO A 85 -17.95 -15.63 -5.83
CA PRO A 85 -17.72 -16.26 -7.12
C PRO A 85 -18.24 -15.42 -8.29
N LEU A 86 -19.10 -14.42 -8.03
CA LEU A 86 -19.70 -13.55 -9.04
C LEU A 86 -18.94 -12.23 -9.23
N LYS A 87 -18.03 -11.88 -8.32
CA LYS A 87 -17.29 -10.62 -8.37
C LYS A 87 -15.79 -10.87 -8.27
N THR A 88 -15.15 -10.94 -9.43
CA THR A 88 -13.70 -11.13 -9.55
C THR A 88 -12.91 -9.84 -9.35
N HIS A 89 -13.54 -8.69 -9.58
CA HIS A 89 -12.97 -7.36 -9.53
C HIS A 89 -13.83 -6.46 -8.64
N ARG A 90 -13.23 -5.83 -7.63
CA ARG A 90 -13.85 -4.82 -6.78
C ARG A 90 -13.23 -3.49 -7.10
N GLU A 91 -14.04 -2.48 -7.43
CA GLU A 91 -13.51 -1.14 -7.68
C GLU A 91 -12.68 -0.65 -6.48
N TYR A 92 -11.69 0.19 -6.76
CA TYR A 92 -10.81 0.74 -5.75
C TYR A 92 -11.58 1.39 -4.58
N ALA A 93 -12.66 2.13 -4.85
CA ALA A 93 -13.52 2.71 -3.82
C ALA A 93 -14.12 1.67 -2.86
N GLU A 94 -14.47 0.48 -3.34
CA GLU A 94 -14.99 -0.61 -2.50
C GLU A 94 -13.89 -1.24 -1.65
N GLN A 95 -12.68 -1.35 -2.21
CA GLN A 95 -11.51 -1.82 -1.46
C GLN A 95 -11.18 -0.88 -0.30
N LEU A 96 -11.25 0.43 -0.54
CA LEU A 96 -11.08 1.43 0.51
C LEU A 96 -12.18 1.32 1.58
N ALA A 97 -13.45 1.19 1.20
CA ALA A 97 -14.52 1.00 2.18
C ALA A 97 -14.34 -0.28 3.02
N THR A 98 -13.89 -1.37 2.40
CA THR A 98 -13.57 -2.63 3.08
C THR A 98 -12.40 -2.44 4.06
N LEU A 99 -11.31 -1.80 3.62
CA LEU A 99 -10.17 -1.53 4.48
C LEU A 99 -10.54 -0.63 5.68
N ALA A 100 -11.34 0.42 5.44
CA ALA A 100 -11.83 1.30 6.49
C ALA A 100 -12.57 0.51 7.58
N HIS A 101 -13.44 -0.43 7.18
CA HIS A 101 -14.13 -1.31 8.11
C HIS A 101 -13.18 -2.21 8.91
N LEU A 102 -12.19 -2.82 8.24
CA LEU A 102 -11.19 -3.69 8.90
C LEU A 102 -10.29 -2.92 9.88
N LEU A 103 -10.01 -1.66 9.59
CA LEU A 103 -9.25 -0.76 10.47
C LEU A 103 -10.10 -0.20 11.62
N GLY A 104 -11.42 -0.46 11.63
CA GLY A 104 -12.33 0.08 12.64
C GLY A 104 -12.59 1.58 12.51
N VAL A 105 -12.30 2.19 11.35
CA VAL A 105 -12.58 3.60 11.09
C VAL A 105 -13.93 3.77 10.39
N PRO A 106 -14.67 4.87 10.63
CA PRO A 106 -15.95 5.10 9.96
C PRO A 106 -15.76 5.17 8.44
N ALA A 107 -16.37 4.24 7.71
CA ALA A 107 -16.36 4.27 6.25
C ALA A 107 -17.35 5.34 5.73
N ALA A 108 -16.85 6.25 4.89
CA ALA A 108 -17.67 7.10 4.04
C ALA A 108 -18.28 6.27 2.89
N ALA A 109 -19.32 6.83 2.25
CA ALA A 109 -19.92 6.23 1.06
C ALA A 109 -18.88 5.97 -0.03
N THR A 110 -19.07 4.94 -0.85
CA THR A 110 -18.17 4.58 -1.95
C THR A 110 -17.98 5.72 -2.96
N SER A 111 -18.99 6.56 -3.18
CA SER A 111 -18.87 7.76 -4.02
C SER A 111 -17.98 8.86 -3.40
N ALA A 112 -17.74 8.82 -2.10
CA ALA A 112 -16.88 9.74 -1.35
C ALA A 112 -15.55 9.08 -0.96
N TYR A 113 -15.02 8.19 -1.80
CA TYR A 113 -13.87 7.35 -1.46
C TYR A 113 -12.59 8.13 -1.09
N LEU A 114 -12.43 9.39 -1.53
CA LEU A 114 -11.32 10.25 -1.12
C LEU A 114 -11.30 10.53 0.39
N GLU A 115 -12.47 10.60 1.00
CA GLU A 115 -12.59 10.70 2.46
C GLU A 115 -12.11 9.40 3.13
N ASN A 116 -12.38 8.25 2.50
CA ASN A 116 -11.85 6.97 2.98
C ASN A 116 -10.33 6.92 2.83
N GLU A 117 -9.74 7.40 1.73
CA GLU A 117 -8.28 7.48 1.57
C GLU A 117 -7.64 8.26 2.72
N ARG A 118 -8.18 9.44 3.06
CA ARG A 118 -7.65 10.26 4.17
C ARG A 118 -7.68 9.53 5.51
N ARG A 119 -8.81 8.86 5.82
CA ARG A 119 -8.99 8.12 7.07
C ARG A 119 -8.08 6.89 7.14
N ILE A 120 -8.00 6.15 6.03
CA ILE A 120 -7.13 4.97 5.90
C ILE A 120 -5.67 5.38 6.04
N PHE A 121 -5.25 6.46 5.37
CA PHE A 121 -3.88 6.95 5.46
C PHE A 121 -3.48 7.23 6.91
N SER A 122 -4.32 7.96 7.65
CA SER A 122 -4.11 8.25 9.08
C SER A 122 -4.04 6.95 9.91
N ALA A 123 -4.99 6.04 9.74
CA ALA A 123 -5.04 4.79 10.50
C ALA A 123 -3.87 3.84 10.20
N ILE A 124 -3.43 3.75 8.95
CA ILE A 124 -2.26 2.95 8.57
C ILE A 124 -0.99 3.56 9.17
N ASP A 125 -0.85 4.88 9.16
CA ASP A 125 0.28 5.56 9.79
C ASP A 125 0.35 5.27 11.31
N GLU A 126 -0.79 5.28 11.99
CA GLU A 126 -0.89 4.90 13.41
C GLU A 126 -0.50 3.43 13.66
N LEU A 127 -0.95 2.49 12.82
CA LEU A 127 -0.57 1.08 12.93
C LEU A 127 0.92 0.86 12.65
N LEU A 128 1.47 1.61 11.70
CA LEU A 128 2.90 1.56 11.36
C LEU A 128 3.78 2.15 12.48
N PHE A 129 3.31 3.19 13.17
CA PHE A 129 3.92 3.62 14.42
C PHE A 129 3.88 2.49 15.47
N GLY A 130 2.73 1.84 15.63
CA GLY A 130 2.57 0.67 16.51
C GLY A 130 3.43 -0.53 16.14
N SER A 131 3.91 -0.61 14.89
CA SER A 131 4.84 -1.63 14.40
C SER A 131 6.30 -1.32 14.68
N LEU A 132 6.64 -0.09 15.09
CA LEU A 132 8.03 0.27 15.35
C LEU A 132 8.62 -0.54 16.51
N PRO A 133 9.94 -0.79 16.51
CA PRO A 133 10.65 -1.28 17.68
C PRO A 133 10.45 -0.35 18.87
N LEU A 134 10.23 -0.88 20.08
CA LEU A 134 10.00 -0.09 21.30
C LEU A 134 11.07 0.99 21.53
N ARG A 135 12.33 0.67 21.20
CA ARG A 135 13.45 1.60 21.30
C ARG A 135 13.32 2.86 20.44
N LEU A 136 12.63 2.78 19.30
CA LEU A 136 12.41 3.91 18.39
C LEU A 136 11.12 4.66 18.68
N ARG A 137 10.12 4.01 19.30
CA ARG A 137 8.82 4.63 19.54
C ARG A 137 8.92 5.88 20.41
N ALA A 138 9.68 5.84 21.50
CA ALA A 138 9.81 6.97 22.42
C ALA A 138 10.47 8.18 21.75
N GLU A 139 11.54 7.92 20.99
CA GLU A 139 12.27 8.96 20.26
C GLU A 139 11.40 9.60 19.17
N LEU A 140 10.82 8.79 18.28
CA LEU A 140 10.06 9.29 17.14
C LEU A 140 8.71 9.89 17.55
N ALA A 141 8.04 9.35 18.57
CA ALA A 141 6.78 9.92 19.06
C ALA A 141 6.94 11.35 19.59
N SER A 142 8.11 11.69 20.14
CA SER A 142 8.39 13.05 20.61
C SER A 142 8.55 14.08 19.48
N GLN A 143 8.89 13.61 18.28
CA GLN A 143 9.25 14.45 17.14
C GLN A 143 8.15 14.48 16.08
N HIS A 144 7.38 13.40 15.95
CA HIS A 144 6.42 13.21 14.87
C HIS A 144 5.07 12.70 15.41
N PRO A 145 3.99 13.50 15.28
CA PRO A 145 2.65 13.03 15.59
C PRO A 145 2.23 11.90 14.65
N THR A 146 1.44 10.96 15.16
CA THR A 146 0.85 9.87 14.37
C THR A 146 -0.32 10.36 13.53
N GLY A 147 -0.60 9.65 12.44
CA GLY A 147 -1.72 9.96 11.53
C GLY A 147 -1.39 10.98 10.44
N GLN A 148 -0.14 11.45 10.38
CA GLN A 148 0.29 12.48 9.43
C GLN A 148 1.16 11.93 8.28
N GLY A 149 1.45 10.63 8.28
CA GLY A 149 2.14 9.95 7.18
C GLY A 149 3.65 9.81 7.36
N PHE A 150 4.20 10.33 8.46
CA PHE A 150 5.62 10.20 8.74
C PHE A 150 6.04 8.72 8.82
N TYR A 151 5.26 7.88 9.49
CA TYR A 151 5.59 6.48 9.70
C TYR A 151 5.39 5.65 8.42
N VAL A 152 4.43 6.01 7.57
CA VAL A 152 4.31 5.46 6.22
C VAL A 152 5.60 5.70 5.42
N ASN A 153 6.08 6.94 5.38
CA ASN A 153 7.32 7.28 4.65
C ASN A 153 8.55 6.66 5.29
N TRP A 154 8.63 6.68 6.63
CA TRP A 154 9.73 6.08 7.38
C TRP A 154 9.88 4.60 7.03
N TRP A 155 8.79 3.82 7.07
CA TRP A 155 8.82 2.41 6.71
C TRP A 155 9.10 2.19 5.23
N TYR A 156 8.53 3.01 4.34
CA TYR A 156 8.83 2.96 2.91
C TYR A 156 10.35 3.06 2.66
N GLU A 157 11.04 4.05 3.24
CA GLU A 157 12.49 4.22 3.07
C GLU A 157 13.26 2.98 3.53
N ARG A 158 12.92 2.41 4.70
CA ARG A 158 13.64 1.24 5.23
C ARG A 158 13.36 -0.01 4.40
N LEU A 159 12.13 -0.17 3.92
CA LEU A 159 11.78 -1.26 3.02
C LEU A 159 12.52 -1.12 1.67
N MET A 160 12.70 0.10 1.16
CA MET A 160 13.47 0.35 -0.06
C MET A 160 14.96 0.07 0.15
N ALA A 161 15.53 0.48 1.29
CA ALA A 161 16.90 0.12 1.64
C ALA A 161 17.09 -1.40 1.68
N ARG A 162 16.12 -2.14 2.22
CA ARG A 162 16.14 -3.62 2.24
C ARG A 162 15.93 -4.26 0.87
N ALA A 163 15.24 -3.58 -0.04
CA ALA A 163 15.11 -3.99 -1.43
C ALA A 163 16.40 -3.76 -2.25
N GLY A 164 17.42 -3.12 -1.65
CA GLY A 164 18.70 -2.84 -2.28
C GLY A 164 18.76 -1.52 -3.05
N GLU A 165 17.78 -0.64 -2.86
CA GLU A 165 17.75 0.68 -3.51
C GLU A 165 18.78 1.61 -2.85
N SER A 166 19.72 2.14 -3.66
CA SER A 166 20.94 2.82 -3.18
C SER A 166 20.71 4.17 -2.49
N ASN A 167 19.54 4.77 -2.68
CA ASN A 167 19.22 6.10 -2.15
C ASN A 167 18.60 6.06 -0.75
N TYR A 168 18.45 4.86 -0.17
CA TYR A 168 17.77 4.66 1.09
C TYR A 168 18.69 3.99 2.11
N ASP A 169 18.48 4.34 3.38
CA ASP A 169 19.21 3.78 4.51
C ASP A 169 18.25 3.06 5.47
N LEU A 170 18.75 2.00 6.10
CA LEU A 170 18.05 1.30 7.17
C LEU A 170 17.90 2.17 8.42
N ALA A 171 18.79 3.15 8.61
CA ALA A 171 18.76 4.24 9.60
C ALA A 171 17.84 3.93 10.80
N GLY A 172 18.40 3.21 11.78
CA GLY A 172 17.72 2.84 13.02
C GLY A 172 16.99 1.50 13.01
N ALA A 173 16.63 0.92 11.86
CA ALA A 173 16.00 -0.41 11.78
C ALA A 173 17.04 -1.55 11.87
N GLY A 174 16.84 -2.47 12.81
CA GLY A 174 17.63 -3.69 12.96
C GLY A 174 17.14 -4.79 12.02
N VAL A 175 17.93 -5.86 11.85
CA VAL A 175 17.66 -6.91 10.84
C VAL A 175 16.27 -7.56 10.98
N ALA A 176 15.77 -7.69 12.21
CA ALA A 176 14.47 -8.30 12.52
C ALA A 176 13.28 -7.32 12.52
N ASP A 177 13.52 -6.02 12.32
CA ASP A 177 12.48 -4.99 12.41
C ASP A 177 11.71 -4.90 11.09
N TRP A 178 10.45 -5.33 11.12
CA TRP A 178 9.52 -5.35 9.99
C TRP A 178 8.16 -4.77 10.40
N PRO A 179 7.37 -4.22 9.45
CA PRO A 179 6.01 -3.78 9.76
C PRO A 179 5.16 -4.96 10.25
N ASP A 180 4.45 -4.78 11.37
CA ASP A 180 3.51 -5.76 11.91
C ASP A 180 2.09 -5.49 11.38
N VAL A 181 2.01 -5.32 10.07
CA VAL A 181 0.78 -5.04 9.32
C VAL A 181 0.79 -5.81 8.00
N PRO A 182 -0.38 -6.18 7.45
CA PRO A 182 -0.44 -6.80 6.13
C PRO A 182 0.16 -5.91 5.05
N ALA A 183 1.00 -6.50 4.18
CA ALA A 183 1.68 -5.76 3.11
C ALA A 183 0.71 -5.00 2.18
N ALA A 184 -0.46 -5.59 1.91
CA ALA A 184 -1.47 -4.96 1.08
C ALA A 184 -2.14 -3.74 1.75
N TRP A 185 -2.22 -3.71 3.09
CA TRP A 185 -2.69 -2.53 3.82
C TRP A 185 -1.68 -1.39 3.71
N VAL A 186 -0.38 -1.71 3.77
CA VAL A 186 0.70 -0.74 3.51
C VAL A 186 0.61 -0.20 2.09
N ALA A 187 0.36 -1.06 1.09
CA ALA A 187 0.18 -0.64 -0.30
C ALA A 187 -0.97 0.38 -0.45
N LEU A 188 -2.14 0.08 0.10
CA LEU A 188 -3.31 0.97 0.02
C LEU A 188 -3.12 2.26 0.83
N GLY A 189 -2.49 2.18 2.01
CA GLY A 189 -2.14 3.36 2.80
C GLY A 189 -1.16 4.27 2.06
N TRP A 190 -0.12 3.70 1.44
CA TRP A 190 0.85 4.48 0.66
C TRP A 190 0.23 5.11 -0.60
N LEU A 191 -0.60 4.36 -1.34
CA LEU A 191 -1.35 4.89 -2.49
C LEU A 191 -2.27 6.06 -2.08
N SER A 192 -2.94 5.94 -0.92
CA SER A 192 -3.74 7.03 -0.35
C SER A 192 -2.88 8.26 -0.06
N GLY A 193 -1.70 8.06 0.54
CA GLY A 193 -0.75 9.14 0.88
C GLY A 193 -0.24 9.92 -0.34
N LEU A 194 0.13 9.20 -1.41
CA LEU A 194 0.59 9.84 -2.65
C LEU A 194 -0.45 10.78 -3.25
N ARG A 195 -1.71 10.38 -3.23
CA ARG A 195 -2.81 11.17 -3.78
C ARG A 195 -3.12 12.40 -2.92
N LEU A 196 -3.03 12.27 -1.60
CA LEU A 196 -3.18 13.40 -0.67
C LEU A 196 -2.05 14.43 -0.84
N ALA A 197 -0.81 13.98 -1.05
CA ALA A 197 0.32 14.86 -1.33
C ALA A 197 0.11 15.63 -2.65
N GLY A 198 -0.28 14.93 -3.73
CA GLY A 198 -0.54 15.56 -5.02
C GLY A 198 -1.78 16.48 -5.05
N GLN A 199 -2.77 16.26 -4.18
CA GLN A 199 -3.89 17.20 -3.97
C GLN A 199 -3.44 18.48 -3.25
N SER A 200 -2.52 18.36 -2.29
CA SER A 200 -1.98 19.51 -1.57
C SER A 200 -1.14 20.41 -2.49
N GLU A 201 -0.41 19.81 -3.44
CA GLU A 201 0.34 20.56 -4.46
C GLU A 201 -0.56 21.26 -5.49
N SER A 202 -1.75 20.72 -5.77
CA SER A 202 -2.71 21.31 -6.72
C SER A 202 -3.70 22.30 -6.10
N ALA A 203 -3.93 22.24 -4.78
CA ALA A 203 -4.72 23.23 -4.04
C ALA A 203 -3.91 24.49 -3.64
N GLY A 204 -2.58 24.46 -3.79
CA GLY A 204 -1.67 25.57 -3.55
C GLY A 204 -1.27 26.38 -4.80
N GLN A 205 -1.93 26.13 -5.95
CA GLN A 205 -1.80 26.90 -7.20
C GLN A 205 -3.13 27.60 -7.53
#